data_AF-F0WNU0-F1
#
_entry.id   AF-F0WNU0-F1
#
_cell.length_a   1.000
_cell.length_b   1.000
_cell.length_c   1.000
_cell.angle_alpha   90.00
_cell.angle_beta   90.00
_cell.angle_gamma   90.00
#
_symmetry.space_group_name_H-M   'P 1'
#
loop_
_entity.id
_entity.type
_entity.pdbx_description
1 polymer ?
#
loop_
_entity_poly.entity_id
_entity_poly.type
_entity_poly.pdbx_seq_one_letter_code
_entity_poly.pdbx_strand_id
1 'polypeptide(L)'
;MAPKRVSKNNLEKREVIEWIEGPGGGIPDRSLEYFQVERVWKLSGAQVRYWWKNRVAITNSTALQLRVTGGGGHPSLVEFEDVLFDHILFLRAKKGKVSPQWIQASARELSQAELDDDDLSVSDKWLARFMARYDFSL
;
A
#
# COMPACT_ATOMS: atom_id res chain seq x y z
N MET A 1 6.20 -30.65 0.43
CA MET A 1 5.12 -29.83 -0.15
C MET A 1 4.78 -28.74 0.87
N ALA A 2 5.14 -27.48 0.62
CA ALA A 2 4.86 -26.40 1.58
C ALA A 2 3.35 -26.17 1.69
N PRO A 3 2.78 -25.98 2.89
CA PRO A 3 1.35 -25.73 3.04
C PRO A 3 0.99 -24.44 2.29
N LYS A 4 0.06 -24.56 1.33
CA LYS A 4 -0.44 -23.44 0.52
C LYS A 4 -1.11 -22.42 1.46
N ARG A 5 -0.49 -21.25 1.61
CA ARG A 5 -1.03 -20.14 2.40
C ARG A 5 -2.35 -19.70 1.78
N VAL A 6 -3.46 -19.85 2.51
CA VAL A 6 -4.76 -19.33 2.08
C VAL A 6 -4.84 -17.88 2.53
N SER A 7 -4.94 -16.96 1.56
CA SER A 7 -5.14 -15.54 1.86
C SER A 7 -6.57 -15.33 2.35
N LYS A 8 -6.71 -14.71 3.53
CA LYS A 8 -7.99 -14.30 4.11
C LYS A 8 -8.31 -12.85 3.73
N ASN A 9 -9.58 -12.54 3.51
CA ASN A 9 -10.03 -11.17 3.24
C ASN A 9 -10.09 -10.33 4.52
N ASN A 10 -10.28 -9.02 4.41
CA ASN A 10 -10.31 -8.15 5.60
C ASN A 10 -11.52 -8.43 6.51
N LEU A 11 -12.65 -8.92 5.98
CA LEU A 11 -13.80 -9.33 6.78
C LEU A 11 -13.43 -10.48 7.73
N GLU A 12 -12.82 -11.55 7.21
CA GLU A 12 -12.37 -12.70 8.01
C GLU A 12 -11.29 -12.31 9.02
N LYS A 13 -10.40 -11.38 8.67
CA LYS A 13 -9.39 -10.86 9.61
C LYS A 13 -10.03 -10.05 10.73
N ARG A 14 -11.08 -9.27 10.43
CA ARG A 14 -11.84 -8.50 11.42
C ARG A 14 -12.57 -9.40 12.40
N GLU A 15 -13.17 -10.49 11.92
CA GLU A 15 -13.79 -11.50 12.81
C GLU A 15 -12.78 -12.05 13.83
N VAL A 16 -11.53 -12.30 13.40
CA VAL A 16 -10.45 -12.73 14.32
C VAL A 16 -10.08 -11.63 15.31
N ILE A 17 -9.97 -10.38 14.87
CA ILE A 17 -9.65 -9.23 15.74
C ILE A 17 -10.74 -9.02 16.79
N GLU A 18 -12.01 -9.00 16.37
CA GLU A 18 -13.17 -8.82 17.24
C GLU A 18 -13.26 -9.95 18.28
N TRP A 19 -12.98 -11.19 17.87
CA TRP A 19 -12.91 -12.32 18.80
C TRP A 19 -11.77 -12.18 19.81
N ILE A 20 -10.60 -11.69 19.39
CA ILE A 20 -9.48 -11.45 20.32
C ILE A 20 -9.86 -10.34 21.31
N GLU A 21 -10.49 -9.25 20.86
CA GLU A 21 -10.92 -8.14 21.72
C GLU A 21 -11.95 -8.54 22.77
N GLY A 22 -12.93 -9.37 22.39
CA GLY A 22 -13.93 -9.88 23.32
C GLY A 22 -13.48 -11.17 24.02
N PRO A 23 -13.89 -12.36 23.54
CA PRO A 23 -13.58 -13.65 24.17
C PRO A 23 -12.09 -13.91 24.48
N GLY A 24 -11.20 -13.43 23.62
CA GLY A 24 -9.76 -13.63 23.76
C GLY A 24 -9.10 -12.77 24.87
N GLY A 25 -9.79 -11.75 25.38
CA GLY A 25 -9.25 -10.82 26.37
C GLY A 25 -8.01 -10.07 25.90
N GLY A 26 -7.91 -9.78 24.61
CA GLY A 26 -6.76 -9.12 23.98
C GLY A 26 -5.53 -10.01 23.75
N ILE A 27 -5.64 -11.33 23.96
CA ILE A 27 -4.53 -12.27 23.78
C ILE A 27 -4.67 -13.01 22.43
N PRO A 28 -3.81 -12.74 21.43
CA PRO A 28 -3.96 -13.28 20.07
C PRO A 28 -3.91 -14.80 20.01
N ASP A 29 -3.01 -15.42 20.76
CA ASP A 29 -2.75 -16.86 20.65
C ASP A 29 -3.96 -17.71 21.11
N ARG A 30 -4.86 -17.17 21.96
CA ARG A 30 -6.10 -17.85 22.37
C ARG A 30 -7.08 -18.06 21.21
N SER A 31 -7.01 -17.21 20.19
CA SER A 31 -7.90 -17.32 19.02
C SER A 31 -7.55 -18.52 18.13
N LEU A 32 -6.34 -19.07 18.24
CA LEU A 32 -5.92 -20.18 17.39
C LEU A 32 -6.78 -21.42 17.61
N GLU A 33 -7.06 -21.76 18.86
CA GLU A 33 -7.89 -22.93 19.19
C GLU A 33 -9.29 -22.79 18.59
N TYR A 34 -9.95 -21.65 18.83
CA TYR A 34 -11.28 -21.37 18.29
C TYR A 34 -11.32 -21.42 16.76
N PHE A 35 -10.43 -20.69 16.07
CA PHE A 35 -10.50 -20.61 14.61
C PHE A 35 -9.95 -21.85 13.89
N GLN A 36 -8.99 -22.58 14.47
CA GLN A 36 -8.49 -23.83 13.88
C GLN A 36 -9.41 -25.02 14.14
N VAL A 37 -9.98 -25.14 15.34
CA VAL A 37 -10.77 -26.30 15.74
C VAL A 37 -12.24 -26.10 15.39
N GLU A 38 -12.86 -25.01 15.83
CA GLU A 38 -14.31 -24.80 15.64
C GLU A 38 -14.65 -24.32 14.23
N ARG A 39 -13.81 -23.45 13.66
CA ARG A 39 -14.03 -22.90 12.30
C ARG A 39 -13.25 -23.65 11.21
N VAL A 40 -12.36 -24.58 11.58
CA VAL A 40 -11.55 -25.38 10.64
C VAL A 40 -10.68 -24.51 9.71
N TRP A 41 -10.24 -23.34 10.19
CA TRP A 41 -9.40 -22.44 9.40
C TRP A 41 -7.93 -22.82 9.50
N LYS A 42 -7.24 -22.77 8.35
CA LYS A 42 -5.78 -22.90 8.28
C LYS A 42 -5.12 -21.57 8.66
N LEU A 43 -4.96 -21.34 9.96
CA LEU A 43 -4.27 -20.17 10.53
C LEU A 43 -3.01 -20.58 11.26
N SER A 44 -2.01 -19.70 11.28
CA SER A 44 -0.83 -19.82 12.15
C SER A 44 -0.79 -18.69 13.17
N GLY A 45 -0.18 -18.93 14.34
CA GLY A 45 -0.02 -17.89 15.36
C GLY A 45 0.70 -16.64 14.87
N ALA A 46 1.66 -16.80 13.96
CA ALA A 46 2.34 -15.67 13.33
C ALA A 46 1.39 -14.77 12.52
N GLN A 47 0.42 -15.36 11.80
CA GLN A 47 -0.58 -14.59 11.05
C GLN A 47 -1.52 -13.84 11.98
N VAL A 48 -1.99 -14.51 13.03
CA VAL A 48 -2.90 -13.92 14.01
C VAL A 48 -2.23 -12.75 14.74
N ARG A 49 -0.99 -12.93 15.22
CA ARG A 49 -0.22 -11.84 15.84
C ARG A 49 0.04 -10.68 14.88
N TYR A 50 0.31 -10.99 13.60
CA TYR A 50 0.46 -9.95 12.59
C TYR A 50 -0.83 -9.15 12.37
N TRP A 51 -1.98 -9.81 12.27
CA TRP A 51 -3.27 -9.12 12.15
C TRP A 51 -3.59 -8.30 13.39
N TRP A 52 -3.31 -8.82 14.58
CA TRP A 52 -3.47 -8.08 15.82
C TRP A 52 -2.62 -6.80 15.87
N LYS A 53 -1.34 -6.91 15.47
CA LYS A 53 -0.43 -5.76 15.40
C LYS A 53 -0.97 -4.68 14.44
N ASN A 54 -1.58 -5.09 13.33
CA ASN A 54 -2.11 -4.19 12.29
C ASN A 54 -3.62 -3.97 12.37
N ARG A 55 -4.26 -4.27 13.51
CA ARG A 55 -5.72 -4.32 13.64
C ARG A 55 -6.42 -3.03 13.22
N VAL A 56 -5.89 -1.87 13.59
CA VAL A 56 -6.44 -0.56 13.23
C VAL A 56 -6.53 -0.39 11.71
N ALA A 57 -5.47 -0.74 10.99
CA ALA A 57 -5.44 -0.63 9.54
C ALA A 57 -6.37 -1.65 8.86
N ILE A 58 -6.50 -2.86 9.43
CA ILE A 58 -7.41 -3.89 8.92
C ILE A 58 -8.88 -3.49 9.13
N THR A 59 -9.24 -2.94 10.29
CA THR A 59 -10.61 -2.48 10.58
C THR A 59 -11.02 -1.33 9.66
N ASN A 60 -10.09 -0.42 9.34
CA ASN A 60 -10.33 0.72 8.46
C ASN A 60 -10.30 0.36 6.95
N SER A 61 -9.91 -0.86 6.58
CA SER A 61 -9.83 -1.28 5.18
C SER A 61 -11.17 -1.84 4.68
N THR A 62 -11.39 -1.79 3.36
CA THR A 62 -12.60 -2.35 2.73
C THR A 62 -12.70 -3.87 2.93
N ALA A 63 -13.89 -4.37 3.26
CA ALA A 63 -14.14 -5.75 3.71
C ALA A 63 -13.67 -6.85 2.74
N LEU A 64 -13.84 -6.64 1.43
CA LEU A 64 -13.47 -7.62 0.39
C LEU A 64 -12.01 -7.52 -0.06
N GLN A 65 -11.26 -6.51 0.40
CA GLN A 65 -9.85 -6.39 0.04
C GLN A 65 -9.02 -7.47 0.76
N LEU A 66 -8.15 -8.14 -0.01
CA LEU A 66 -7.20 -9.11 0.54
C LEU A 66 -6.00 -8.44 1.22
N ARG A 67 -5.71 -7.18 0.85
CA ARG A 67 -4.57 -6.38 1.36
C ARG A 67 -5.07 -5.10 2.01
N VAL A 68 -4.33 -4.64 3.02
CA VAL A 68 -4.48 -3.30 3.59
C VAL A 68 -3.98 -2.29 2.54
N THR A 69 -4.77 -1.27 2.24
CA THR A 69 -4.35 -0.14 1.40
C THR A 69 -3.16 0.58 2.06
N GLY A 70 -2.10 0.88 1.30
CA GLY A 70 -0.87 1.46 1.85
C GLY A 70 0.28 0.47 2.11
N GLY A 71 0.07 -0.83 1.88
CA GLY A 71 1.15 -1.83 1.86
C GLY A 71 1.92 -1.93 0.54
N GLY A 72 1.62 -1.06 -0.43
CA GLY A 72 2.53 -0.80 -1.55
C GLY A 72 3.71 0.00 -1.00
N GLY A 73 4.94 -0.33 -1.42
CA GLY A 73 6.15 0.37 -0.96
C GLY A 73 5.92 1.88 -0.90
N HIS A 74 6.25 2.47 0.24
CA HIS A 74 6.28 3.92 0.42
C HIS A 74 7.07 4.48 -0.77
N PRO A 75 6.51 5.36 -1.61
CA PRO A 75 7.31 6.03 -2.61
C PRO A 75 8.40 6.76 -1.82
N SER A 76 9.66 6.49 -2.10
CA SER A 76 10.80 7.15 -1.45
C SER A 76 10.89 8.65 -1.81
N LEU A 77 9.87 9.20 -2.49
CA LEU A 77 9.96 10.40 -3.31
C LEU A 77 8.69 11.26 -3.29
N VAL A 78 7.90 11.23 -2.21
CA VAL A 78 6.67 12.05 -2.16
C VAL A 78 7.02 13.53 -2.35
N GLU A 79 8.05 14.03 -1.68
CA GLU A 79 8.51 15.43 -1.79
C GLU A 79 8.96 15.78 -3.22
N PHE A 80 9.69 14.87 -3.88
CA PHE A 80 10.10 15.02 -5.28
C PHE A 80 8.90 14.99 -6.24
N GLU A 81 7.95 14.08 -6.03
CA GLU A 81 6.74 13.98 -6.84
C GLU A 81 5.86 15.25 -6.70
N ASP A 82 5.82 15.85 -5.51
CA ASP A 82 5.09 17.09 -5.24
C ASP A 82 5.73 18.31 -5.94
N VAL A 83 7.07 18.43 -5.91
CA VAL A 83 7.78 19.49 -6.66
C VAL A 83 7.55 19.35 -8.17
N LEU A 84 7.59 18.12 -8.69
CA LEU A 84 7.29 17.86 -10.10
C LEU A 84 5.83 18.18 -10.44
N PHE A 85 4.90 17.88 -9.54
CA PHE A 85 3.48 18.21 -9.68
C PHE A 85 3.26 19.72 -9.82
N ASP A 86 3.87 20.53 -8.95
CA ASP A 86 3.77 21.99 -8.99
C ASP A 86 4.32 22.56 -10.31
N HIS A 87 5.42 22.00 -10.80
CA HIS A 87 6.00 22.40 -12.09
C HIS A 87 5.05 22.08 -13.27
N ILE A 88 4.40 20.91 -13.26
CA ILE A 88 3.39 20.53 -14.25
C ILE A 88 2.19 21.48 -14.19
N LEU A 89 1.71 21.81 -12.98
CA LEU A 89 0.57 22.69 -12.78
C LEU A 89 0.86 24.10 -13.31
N PHE A 90 2.06 24.63 -13.04
CA PHE A 90 2.52 25.92 -13.56
C PHE A 90 2.56 25.95 -15.10
N LEU A 91 3.04 24.90 -15.74
CA LEU A 91 3.09 24.82 -17.21
C LEU A 91 1.71 24.69 -17.83
N ARG A 92 0.81 23.91 -17.22
CA ARG A 92 -0.60 23.85 -17.64
C ARG A 92 -1.28 25.21 -17.51
N ALA A 93 -1.03 25.96 -16.44
CA ALA A 93 -1.52 27.32 -16.27
C ALA A 93 -1.01 28.27 -17.37
N LYS A 94 0.24 28.07 -17.82
CA LYS A 94 0.83 28.79 -18.97
C LYS A 94 0.38 28.26 -20.34
N LYS A 95 -0.58 27.32 -20.40
CA LYS A 95 -1.01 26.61 -21.61
C LYS A 95 0.13 25.90 -22.37
N GLY A 96 1.19 25.53 -21.66
CA GLY A 96 2.27 24.71 -22.18
C GLY A 96 1.80 23.26 -22.39
N LYS A 97 2.32 22.61 -23.43
CA LYS A 97 2.08 21.18 -23.66
C LYS A 97 2.95 20.38 -22.70
N VAL A 98 2.32 19.68 -21.78
CA VAL A 98 2.98 18.68 -20.93
C VAL A 98 2.83 17.35 -21.66
N SER A 99 3.93 16.73 -22.07
CA SER A 99 3.94 15.41 -22.70
C SER A 99 4.47 14.35 -21.73
N PRO A 100 4.18 13.05 -21.92
CA PRO A 100 4.72 11.99 -21.07
C PRO A 100 6.26 12.01 -21.02
N GLN A 101 6.88 12.25 -22.19
CA GLN A 101 8.34 12.36 -22.33
C GLN A 101 8.90 13.58 -21.59
N TRP A 102 8.17 14.70 -21.62
CA TRP A 102 8.56 15.90 -20.90
C TRP A 102 8.54 15.66 -19.38
N ILE A 103 7.50 15.01 -18.86
CA ILE A 103 7.40 14.65 -17.43
C ILE A 103 8.58 13.76 -17.03
N GLN A 104 8.94 12.77 -17.85
CA GLN A 104 10.09 11.91 -17.56
C GLN A 104 11.42 12.66 -17.59
N ALA A 105 11.60 13.59 -18.54
CA ALA A 105 12.82 14.39 -18.63
C ALA A 105 12.97 15.32 -17.42
N SER A 106 11.90 16.03 -17.04
CA SER A 106 11.88 16.92 -15.88
C SER A 106 12.03 16.16 -14.57
N ALA A 107 11.45 14.96 -14.45
CA ALA A 107 11.65 14.09 -13.31
C ALA A 107 13.13 13.69 -13.17
N ARG A 108 13.82 13.33 -14.27
CA ARG A 108 15.26 12.98 -14.22
C ARG A 108 16.14 14.17 -13.83
N GLU A 109 15.85 15.35 -14.36
CA GLU A 109 16.58 16.57 -14.03
C GLU A 109 16.42 16.92 -12.54
N LEU A 110 15.19 16.86 -12.02
CA LEU A 110 14.92 17.10 -10.60
C LEU A 110 15.57 16.03 -9.70
N SER A 111 15.60 14.76 -10.11
CA SER A 111 16.24 13.71 -9.30
C SER A 111 17.76 13.89 -9.21
N GLN A 112 18.38 14.34 -10.31
CA GLN A 112 19.82 14.63 -10.34
C GLN A 112 20.19 15.85 -9.49
N ALA A 113 19.30 16.83 -9.41
CA ALA A 113 19.54 18.04 -8.63
C ALA A 113 19.35 17.82 -7.12
N GLU A 114 18.36 17.00 -6.71
CA GLU A 114 17.89 16.97 -5.33
C GLU A 114 18.39 15.76 -4.51
N LEU A 115 18.68 14.62 -5.16
CA LEU A 115 18.84 13.36 -4.41
C LEU A 115 20.20 12.68 -4.54
N ASP A 116 21.09 13.08 -5.47
CA ASP A 116 22.39 12.39 -5.71
C ASP A 116 22.24 10.85 -5.80
N ASP A 117 21.03 10.40 -6.19
CA ASP A 117 20.56 9.02 -6.11
C ASP A 117 20.25 8.55 -7.54
N ASP A 118 21.25 7.94 -8.17
CA ASP A 118 21.20 7.41 -9.54
C ASP A 118 20.19 6.25 -9.71
N ASP A 119 19.62 5.75 -8.62
CA ASP A 119 18.72 4.58 -8.62
C ASP A 119 17.26 4.91 -8.98
N LEU A 120 16.93 6.19 -9.21
CA LEU A 120 15.60 6.61 -9.67
C LEU A 120 15.40 6.29 -11.14
N SER A 121 15.03 5.03 -11.39
CA SER A 121 14.49 4.59 -12.67
C SER A 121 13.13 5.27 -12.92
N VAL A 122 13.16 6.47 -13.51
CA VAL A 122 12.03 7.16 -14.16
C VAL A 122 11.60 6.34 -15.40
N SER A 123 11.00 5.20 -15.13
CA SER A 123 10.48 4.23 -16.10
C SER A 123 9.03 4.55 -16.47
N ASP A 124 8.54 3.99 -17.57
CA ASP A 124 7.12 4.10 -17.95
C ASP A 124 6.17 3.59 -16.86
N LYS A 125 6.61 2.59 -16.10
CA LYS A 125 5.85 2.05 -14.95
C LYS A 125 5.77 3.05 -13.80
N TRP A 126 6.84 3.81 -13.55
CA TRP A 126 6.81 4.89 -12.57
C TRP A 126 5.88 6.03 -13.05
N LEU A 127 6.01 6.44 -14.31
CA LEU A 127 5.18 7.49 -14.91
C LEU A 127 3.68 7.14 -14.82
N ALA A 128 3.29 5.91 -15.18
CA ALA A 128 1.91 5.47 -15.10
C ALA A 128 1.36 5.53 -13.66
N ARG A 129 2.20 5.22 -12.65
CA ARG A 129 1.82 5.29 -11.25
C ARG A 129 1.75 6.73 -10.74
N PHE A 130 2.68 7.58 -11.16
CA PHE A 130 2.67 9.02 -10.88
C PHE A 130 1.38 9.66 -11.45
N MET A 131 1.08 9.43 -12.72
CA MET A 131 -0.15 9.95 -13.33
C MET A 131 -1.42 9.45 -12.64
N ALA A 132 -1.46 8.18 -12.25
CA ALA A 132 -2.59 7.60 -11.53
C ALA A 132 -2.73 8.12 -10.08
N ARG A 133 -1.66 8.63 -9.47
CA ARG A 133 -1.70 9.22 -8.11
C ARG A 133 -2.21 10.66 -8.12
N TYR A 134 -1.82 11.44 -9.12
CA TYR A 134 -2.15 12.86 -9.24
C TYR A 134 -3.29 13.14 -10.23
N ASP A 135 -4.04 12.11 -10.65
CA ASP A 135 -5.16 12.19 -11.59
C ASP A 135 -4.85 12.98 -12.87
N PHE A 136 -3.63 12.84 -13.39
CA PHE A 136 -3.26 13.46 -14.65
C PHE A 136 -3.82 12.67 -15.83
N SER A 137 -4.71 13.30 -16.60
CA SER A 137 -4.95 12.93 -18.00
C SER A 137 -3.97 13.72 -18.87
N LEU A 138 -3.19 13.03 -19.72
CA LEU A 138 -2.39 13.61 -20.79
C LEU A 138 -3.21 13.74 -22.07
#